data_AF-A0A560FK50-F1
#
_entry.id   AF-A0A560FK50-F1
#
_cell.length_a   1.000
_cell.length_b   1.000
_cell.length_c   1.000
_cell.angle_alpha   90.00
_cell.angle_beta   90.00
_cell.angle_gamma   90.00
#
_symmetry.space_group_name_H-M   'P 1'
#
loop_
_entity.id
_entity.type
_entity.pdbx_description
1 polymer ?
#
loop_
_entity_poly.entity_id
_entity_poly.type
_entity_poly.pdbx_seq_one_letter_code
_entity_poly.pdbx_strand_id
1 'polypeptide(L)'
;MPKVSLLKNPLAKIGLFATLLVLAGGAHAEEMIEPVFGLIYDPQTVVFEQAPDTLPGRCPGLAQADLGDRIRVFGRTEVDGTQYWALGGEVVVRRKDQPIVVPKGAVVALTADGCTLLGPIRVFFQFPNGIPADAVSRLADEVVERYQSAYGGAPAFTAVLKAQGAVPQAPMKGLLRAALERHGAL
;
A
#
# COMPACT_ATOMS: atom_id res chain seq x y z
N MET A 1 -7.48 58.29 -64.26
CA MET A 1 -7.36 56.83 -64.10
C MET A 1 -6.08 56.51 -63.32
N PRO A 2 -6.07 55.44 -62.51
CA PRO A 2 -5.58 55.37 -61.11
C PRO A 2 -4.06 55.05 -61.01
N LYS A 3 -3.34 55.19 -59.87
CA LYS A 3 -3.38 54.33 -58.66
C LYS A 3 -2.37 54.80 -57.58
N VAL A 4 -2.81 54.73 -56.31
CA VAL A 4 -2.18 54.08 -55.12
C VAL A 4 -0.91 54.73 -54.53
N SER A 5 -0.95 55.38 -53.35
CA SER A 5 -1.08 54.90 -51.95
C SER A 5 0.24 54.46 -51.29
N LEU A 6 0.73 55.32 -50.38
CA LEU A 6 1.09 55.07 -48.98
C LEU A 6 1.66 53.69 -48.58
N LEU A 7 2.93 53.64 -48.16
CA LEU A 7 3.37 53.63 -46.75
C LEU A 7 4.80 53.08 -46.62
N LYS A 8 5.65 53.86 -45.96
CA LYS A 8 7.01 53.50 -45.57
C LYS A 8 7.01 52.96 -44.13
N ASN A 9 7.37 51.67 -44.02
CA ASN A 9 8.37 51.15 -43.07
C ASN A 9 8.00 51.07 -41.57
N PRO A 10 8.82 50.41 -40.73
CA PRO A 10 8.49 49.08 -40.20
C PRO A 10 8.51 49.05 -38.66
N LEU A 11 7.58 48.32 -38.04
CA LEU A 11 7.72 48.00 -36.61
C LEU A 11 7.55 46.51 -36.37
N ALA A 12 8.71 45.91 -36.15
CA ALA A 12 9.02 44.82 -35.24
C ALA A 12 7.88 44.46 -34.26
N LYS A 13 7.53 43.17 -34.24
CA LYS A 13 7.08 42.40 -33.08
C LYS A 13 6.97 40.93 -33.50
N ILE A 14 8.11 40.29 -33.73
CA ILE A 14 8.15 38.82 -33.79
C ILE A 14 8.14 38.35 -32.34
N GLY A 15 7.07 37.64 -31.99
CA GLY A 15 6.79 37.13 -30.66
C GLY A 15 7.90 36.21 -30.16
N LEU A 16 8.32 36.49 -28.93
CA LEU A 16 9.19 35.64 -28.15
C LEU A 16 8.39 34.39 -27.74
N PHE A 17 8.61 33.27 -28.43
CA PHE A 17 8.17 31.96 -27.95
C PHE A 17 9.06 31.58 -26.76
N ALA A 18 8.63 31.94 -25.55
CA ALA A 18 9.22 31.44 -24.33
C ALA A 18 8.96 29.93 -24.24
N THR A 19 9.99 29.14 -24.57
CA THR A 19 10.00 27.71 -24.34
C THR A 19 10.01 27.49 -22.83
N LEU A 20 8.88 27.13 -22.24
CA LEU A 20 8.85 26.60 -20.88
C LEU A 20 9.62 25.26 -20.92
N LEU A 21 10.88 25.29 -20.51
CA LEU A 21 11.56 24.11 -19.99
C LEU A 21 10.82 23.74 -18.70
N VAL A 22 9.85 22.83 -18.82
CA VAL A 22 9.36 22.08 -17.67
C VAL A 22 10.55 21.23 -17.23
N LEU A 23 11.29 21.74 -16.24
CA LEU A 23 12.12 20.90 -15.39
C LEU A 23 11.14 19.95 -14.71
N ALA A 24 10.88 18.82 -15.34
CA ALA A 24 10.36 17.64 -14.66
C ALA A 24 11.46 17.22 -13.68
N GLY A 25 11.54 17.92 -12.55
CA GLY A 25 12.07 17.34 -11.35
C GLY A 25 11.17 16.15 -11.09
N GLY A 26 11.59 14.98 -11.55
CA GLY A 26 10.99 13.74 -11.14
C GLY A 26 11.13 13.72 -9.63
N ALA A 27 10.05 14.07 -8.94
CA ALA A 27 9.87 13.61 -7.58
C ALA A 27 10.06 12.10 -7.69
N HIS A 28 11.17 11.59 -7.15
CA HIS A 28 11.35 10.16 -7.04
C HIS A 28 10.09 9.66 -6.34
N ALA A 29 9.27 8.89 -7.06
CA ALA A 29 8.09 8.28 -6.48
C ALA A 29 8.59 7.48 -5.26
N GLU A 30 8.04 7.78 -4.10
CA GLU A 30 8.40 7.09 -2.87
C GLU A 30 7.95 5.63 -3.04
N GLU A 31 8.89 4.73 -3.34
CA GLU A 31 8.59 3.30 -3.44
C GLU A 31 8.41 2.71 -2.05
N MET A 32 7.29 2.04 -1.86
CA MET A 32 6.89 1.38 -0.62
C MET A 32 7.01 -0.13 -0.74
N ILE A 33 7.27 -0.81 0.37
CA ILE A 33 7.22 -2.28 0.44
C ILE A 33 6.05 -2.67 1.36
N GLU A 34 5.13 -3.50 0.88
CA GLU A 34 4.08 -4.05 1.74
C GLU A 34 4.51 -5.38 2.42
N PRO A 35 4.02 -5.66 3.64
CA PRO A 35 4.52 -6.79 4.44
C PRO A 35 3.91 -8.15 4.10
N VAL A 36 2.82 -8.24 3.34
CA VAL A 36 2.06 -9.46 3.01
C VAL A 36 2.71 -10.27 1.89
N PHE A 37 2.89 -9.69 0.70
CA PHE A 37 3.50 -10.35 -0.46
C PHE A 37 4.93 -9.85 -0.74
N GLY A 38 5.37 -8.78 -0.08
CA GLY A 38 6.68 -8.15 -0.30
C GLY A 38 6.73 -7.31 -1.58
N LEU A 39 5.59 -6.83 -2.06
CA LEU A 39 5.50 -6.03 -3.27
C LEU A 39 6.06 -4.63 -3.06
N ILE A 40 6.82 -4.17 -4.05
CA ILE A 40 7.24 -2.79 -4.19
C ILE A 40 6.17 -2.03 -4.98
N TYR A 41 5.69 -0.89 -4.48
CA TYR A 41 4.64 -0.12 -5.14
C TYR A 41 4.74 1.38 -4.91
N ASP A 42 4.12 2.16 -5.80
CA ASP A 42 3.96 3.61 -5.65
C ASP A 42 2.63 3.90 -4.92
N PRO A 43 2.66 4.50 -3.71
CA PRO A 43 1.47 4.79 -2.92
C PRO A 43 0.58 5.89 -3.51
N GLN A 44 1.00 6.58 -4.58
CA GLN A 44 0.14 7.49 -5.34
C GLN A 44 -0.77 6.76 -6.32
N THR A 45 -0.40 5.54 -6.73
CA THR A 45 -1.15 4.75 -7.71
C THR A 45 -1.84 3.54 -7.10
N VAL A 46 -1.23 2.93 -6.08
CA VAL A 46 -1.80 1.81 -5.33
C VAL A 46 -2.12 2.28 -3.92
N VAL A 47 -3.42 2.48 -3.66
CA VAL A 47 -3.90 3.08 -2.42
C VAL A 47 -4.61 2.03 -1.57
N PHE A 48 -4.09 1.80 -0.37
CA PHE A 48 -4.75 1.00 0.67
C PHE A 48 -5.46 1.89 1.67
N GLU A 49 -6.54 1.37 2.25
CA GLU A 49 -7.28 2.03 3.31
C GLU A 49 -6.38 2.30 4.52
N GLN A 50 -6.46 3.51 5.08
CA GLN A 50 -5.78 3.85 6.32
C GLN A 50 -6.59 3.35 7.52
N ALA A 51 -5.91 2.84 8.54
CA ALA A 51 -6.55 2.57 9.82
C ALA A 51 -6.96 3.91 10.48
N PRO A 52 -8.05 3.94 11.28
CA PRO A 52 -8.42 5.13 12.02
C PRO A 52 -7.29 5.54 12.99
N ASP A 53 -7.03 6.85 13.11
CA ASP A 53 -6.00 7.40 14.01
C ASP A 53 -6.24 7.06 15.49
N THR A 54 -7.47 6.65 15.84
CA THR A 54 -7.84 6.22 17.19
C THR A 54 -7.41 4.78 17.50
N LEU A 55 -7.01 4.00 16.49
CA LEU A 55 -6.68 2.58 16.64
C LEU A 55 -5.49 2.34 17.60
N PRO A 56 -4.34 3.05 17.50
CA PRO A 56 -3.25 2.90 18.47
C PRO A 56 -3.69 3.19 19.90
N GLY A 57 -4.52 4.23 20.11
CA GLY A 57 -5.05 4.57 21.44
C GLY A 57 -5.98 3.49 22.03
N ARG A 58 -6.72 2.79 21.17
CA ARG A 58 -7.58 1.65 21.57
C ARG A 58 -6.80 0.36 21.76
N CYS A 59 -5.58 0.26 21.23
CA CYS A 59 -4.78 -0.96 21.17
C CYS A 59 -3.39 -0.74 21.77
N PRO A 60 -3.23 -0.84 23.10
CA PRO A 60 -1.96 -0.55 23.77
C PRO A 60 -0.77 -1.34 23.22
N GLY A 61 -1.00 -2.61 22.84
CA GLY A 61 0.04 -3.45 22.23
C GLY A 61 0.52 -2.91 20.88
N LEU A 62 -0.38 -2.34 20.06
CA LEU A 62 -0.04 -1.73 18.79
C LEU A 62 0.73 -0.42 18.99
N ALA A 63 0.31 0.42 19.94
CA ALA A 63 0.97 1.68 20.26
C ALA A 63 2.42 1.47 20.76
N GLN A 64 2.66 0.42 21.54
CA GLN A 64 3.99 0.13 22.08
C GLN A 64 4.94 -0.50 21.05
N ALA A 65 4.40 -1.27 20.09
CA ALA A 65 5.20 -2.07 19.18
C ALA A 65 5.66 -1.31 17.92
N ASP A 66 5.19 -0.08 17.73
CA ASP A 66 5.51 0.85 16.63
C ASP A 66 5.36 0.21 15.23
N LEU A 67 4.19 0.43 14.63
CA LEU A 67 3.89 0.05 13.24
C LEU A 67 4.14 1.22 12.26
N GLY A 68 4.72 2.32 12.73
CA GLY A 68 4.88 3.58 12.01
C GLY A 68 3.63 4.48 12.04
N ASP A 69 3.80 5.68 11.48
CA ASP A 69 2.78 6.75 11.53
C ASP A 69 1.59 6.53 10.57
N ARG A 70 1.75 5.66 9.57
CA ARG A 70 0.75 5.41 8.52
C ARG A 70 0.39 3.92 8.49
N ILE A 71 -0.56 3.56 9.35
CA ILE A 71 -1.05 2.20 9.45
C ILE A 71 -2.10 1.96 8.36
N ARG A 72 -1.82 1.00 7.48
CA ARG A 72 -2.72 0.55 6.42
C ARG A 72 -3.45 -0.70 6.84
N VAL A 73 -4.66 -0.86 6.32
CA VAL A 73 -5.44 -2.08 6.49
C VAL A 73 -5.37 -2.92 5.24
N PHE A 74 -4.72 -4.06 5.37
CA PHE A 74 -4.58 -5.06 4.31
C PHE A 74 -5.65 -6.13 4.38
N GLY A 75 -6.29 -6.31 5.53
CA GLY A 75 -7.26 -7.37 5.77
C GLY A 75 -8.28 -6.98 6.84
N ARG A 76 -9.57 -7.27 6.67
CA ARG A 76 -10.55 -7.29 7.78
C ARG A 76 -11.52 -8.46 7.66
N THR A 77 -11.86 -9.05 8.80
CA THR A 77 -12.98 -10.00 8.88
C THR A 77 -13.62 -9.96 10.26
N GLU A 78 -14.82 -10.51 10.39
CA GLU A 78 -15.52 -10.66 11.66
C GLU A 78 -15.98 -12.11 11.83
N VAL A 79 -15.69 -12.66 13.02
CA VAL A 79 -16.13 -14.00 13.45
C VAL A 79 -16.51 -13.91 14.92
N ASP A 80 -17.71 -14.40 15.25
CA ASP A 80 -18.25 -14.45 16.62
C ASP A 80 -18.14 -13.11 17.38
N GLY A 81 -18.45 -12.00 16.72
CA GLY A 81 -18.41 -10.66 17.30
C GLY A 81 -16.99 -10.11 17.54
N THR A 82 -15.96 -10.80 17.06
CA THR A 82 -14.57 -10.33 17.07
C THR A 82 -14.15 -9.93 15.68
N GLN A 83 -13.72 -8.68 15.51
CA GLN A 83 -13.15 -8.19 14.26
C GLN A 83 -11.64 -8.41 14.26
N TYR A 84 -11.14 -9.11 13.25
CA TYR A 84 -9.72 -9.36 13.04
C TYR A 84 -9.22 -8.48 11.91
N TRP A 85 -8.21 -7.66 12.18
CA TRP A 85 -7.66 -6.74 11.20
C TRP A 85 -6.19 -7.10 10.94
N ALA A 86 -5.86 -7.35 9.67
CA ALA A 86 -4.48 -7.44 9.20
C ALA A 86 -3.98 -6.04 8.82
N LEU A 87 -2.95 -5.59 9.52
CA LEU A 87 -2.41 -4.25 9.44
C LEU A 87 -0.98 -4.30 8.90
N GLY A 88 -0.54 -3.19 8.33
CA GLY A 88 0.87 -2.95 8.21
C GLY A 88 1.23 -1.51 7.99
N GLY A 89 2.52 -1.24 8.11
CA GLY A 89 3.11 0.07 8.00
C GLY A 89 4.62 -0.05 7.82
N GLU A 90 5.30 1.07 7.96
CA GLU A 90 6.74 1.18 7.71
C GLU A 90 7.41 1.85 8.89
N VAL A 91 8.54 1.30 9.29
CA VAL A 91 9.41 1.92 10.29
C VAL A 91 10.76 2.23 9.68
N VAL A 92 11.33 3.38 10.03
CA VAL A 92 12.67 3.77 9.57
C VAL A 92 13.69 3.32 10.62
N VAL A 93 14.49 2.31 10.29
CA VAL A 93 15.61 1.87 11.13
C VAL A 93 16.92 2.47 10.62
N ARG A 94 17.88 2.76 11.51
CA ARG A 94 19.21 3.24 11.11
C ARG A 94 20.21 2.08 11.14
N ARG A 95 20.93 1.86 10.04
CA ARG A 95 22.05 0.92 9.96
C ARG A 95 23.25 1.63 9.35
N LYS A 96 24.35 1.77 10.11
CA LYS A 96 25.55 2.53 9.69
C LYS A 96 25.18 3.94 9.18
N ASP A 97 24.33 4.63 9.93
CA ASP A 97 23.80 5.97 9.63
C ASP A 97 22.95 6.11 8.35
N GLN A 98 22.64 4.99 7.68
CA GLN A 98 21.71 4.97 6.57
C GLN A 98 20.30 4.66 7.08
N PRO A 99 19.29 5.49 6.75
CA PRO A 99 17.89 5.15 7.00
C PRO A 99 17.49 3.99 6.09
N ILE A 100 16.88 2.97 6.67
CA ILE A 100 16.32 1.82 5.97
C ILE A 100 14.84 1.76 6.33
N VAL A 101 13.99 1.84 5.31
CA VAL A 101 12.55 1.61 5.46
C VAL A 101 12.32 0.10 5.60
N VAL A 102 11.68 -0.32 6.68
CA VAL A 102 11.40 -1.72 6.96
C VAL A 102 9.89 -1.89 7.06
N PRO A 103 9.28 -2.72 6.18
CA PRO A 103 7.87 -3.02 6.30
C PRO A 103 7.60 -3.78 7.59
N LYS A 104 6.42 -3.56 8.15
CA LYS A 104 5.95 -4.24 9.35
C LYS A 104 4.49 -4.66 9.18
N GLY A 105 4.19 -5.89 9.57
CA GLY A 105 2.83 -6.45 9.60
C GLY A 105 2.41 -6.84 11.00
N ALA A 106 1.12 -6.68 11.29
CA ALA A 106 0.50 -7.01 12.56
C ALA A 106 -0.93 -7.54 12.36
N VAL A 107 -1.45 -8.31 13.31
CA VAL A 107 -2.88 -8.62 13.39
C VAL A 107 -3.42 -8.13 14.73
N VAL A 108 -4.57 -7.46 14.71
CA VAL A 108 -5.29 -7.10 15.93
C VAL A 108 -6.66 -7.77 15.97
N ALA A 109 -7.11 -8.12 17.17
CA ALA A 109 -8.49 -8.49 17.46
C ALA A 109 -9.18 -7.33 18.17
N LEU A 110 -10.34 -6.94 17.66
CA LEU A 110 -11.19 -5.87 18.17
C LEU A 110 -12.49 -6.51 18.65
N THR A 111 -12.80 -6.33 19.93
CA THR A 111 -14.06 -6.75 20.55
C THR A 111 -14.76 -5.51 21.14
N ALA A 112 -15.95 -5.71 21.71
CA ALA A 112 -16.61 -4.67 22.50
C ALA A 112 -15.77 -4.21 23.71
N ASP A 113 -15.00 -5.14 24.29
CA ASP A 113 -14.23 -4.90 25.52
C ASP A 113 -12.85 -4.27 25.26
N GLY A 114 -12.34 -4.33 24.03
CA GLY A 114 -11.06 -3.68 23.71
C GLY A 114 -10.40 -4.15 22.43
N CYS A 115 -9.11 -3.84 22.32
CA CYS A 115 -8.24 -4.28 21.24
C CYS A 115 -7.05 -5.07 21.78
N THR A 116 -6.75 -6.19 21.14
CA THR A 116 -5.60 -7.03 21.45
C THR A 116 -4.70 -7.14 20.22
N LEU A 117 -3.42 -6.80 20.37
CA LEU A 117 -2.40 -7.15 19.38
C LEU A 117 -2.14 -8.66 19.46
N LEU A 118 -2.41 -9.37 18.37
CA LEU A 118 -2.24 -10.81 18.31
C LEU A 118 -0.83 -11.14 17.84
N GLY A 119 -0.07 -11.74 18.75
CA GLY A 119 1.33 -12.05 18.50
C GLY A 119 2.20 -10.80 18.28
N PRO A 120 3.46 -11.01 17.91
CA PRO A 120 4.41 -9.91 17.71
C PRO A 120 4.35 -9.31 16.30
N ILE A 121 4.69 -8.02 16.19
CA ILE A 121 4.90 -7.36 14.89
C ILE A 121 6.11 -8.01 14.17
N ARG A 122 5.96 -8.23 12.87
CA ARG A 122 6.96 -8.92 12.02
C ARG A 122 7.29 -8.09 10.78
N VAL A 123 8.46 -8.31 10.19
CA VAL A 123 8.85 -7.64 8.93
C VAL A 123 7.95 -8.07 7.78
N PHE A 124 7.66 -9.37 7.71
CA PHE A 124 6.64 -9.92 6.84
C PHE A 124 5.45 -10.37 7.68
N PHE A 125 4.26 -10.08 7.18
CA PHE A 125 3.00 -10.44 7.80
C PHE A 125 2.89 -11.94 8.00
N GLN A 126 2.42 -12.34 9.18
CA GLN A 126 2.15 -13.73 9.52
C GLN A 126 0.87 -13.78 10.35
N PHE A 127 -0.03 -14.71 10.05
CA PHE A 127 -1.14 -14.99 10.94
C PHE A 127 -0.60 -15.58 12.24
N PRO A 128 -0.80 -14.90 13.38
CA PRO A 128 -0.39 -15.42 14.68
C PRO A 128 -1.25 -16.62 15.09
N ASN A 129 -0.71 -17.43 15.99
CA ASN A 129 -1.49 -18.49 16.64
C ASN A 129 -2.64 -17.88 17.46
N GLY A 130 -3.73 -18.63 17.61
CA GLY A 130 -4.89 -18.22 18.43
C GLY A 130 -5.99 -17.49 17.67
N ILE A 131 -5.84 -17.26 16.36
CA ILE A 131 -6.95 -16.82 15.50
C ILE A 131 -7.77 -18.04 15.08
N PRO A 132 -9.12 -18.00 15.17
CA PRO A 132 -9.98 -19.04 14.62
C PRO A 132 -9.66 -19.36 13.16
N ALA A 133 -9.69 -20.64 12.79
CA ALA A 133 -9.28 -21.06 11.44
C ALA A 133 -10.16 -20.47 10.32
N ASP A 134 -11.44 -20.27 10.59
CA ASP A 134 -12.37 -19.60 9.69
C ASP A 134 -12.08 -18.10 9.55
N ALA A 135 -11.73 -17.42 10.64
CA ALA A 135 -11.24 -16.03 10.60
C ALA A 135 -9.94 -15.93 9.79
N VAL A 136 -9.00 -16.86 9.96
CA VAL A 136 -7.77 -16.90 9.15
C VAL A 136 -8.07 -17.04 7.66
N SER A 137 -8.96 -17.98 7.29
CA SER A 137 -9.31 -18.18 5.89
C SER A 137 -9.99 -16.95 5.28
N ARG A 138 -10.99 -16.38 5.98
CA ARG A 138 -11.69 -15.18 5.51
C ARG A 138 -10.77 -13.97 5.42
N LEU A 139 -9.82 -13.83 6.35
CA LEU A 139 -8.85 -12.75 6.33
C LEU A 139 -7.87 -12.91 5.17
N ALA A 140 -7.47 -14.14 4.81
CA ALA A 140 -6.65 -14.40 3.64
C ALA A 140 -7.38 -14.05 2.33
N ASP A 141 -8.67 -14.36 2.24
CA ASP A 141 -9.53 -14.00 1.10
C ASP A 141 -9.65 -12.48 0.98
N GLU A 142 -10.00 -11.81 2.07
CA GLU A 142 -10.19 -10.35 2.08
C GLU A 142 -8.89 -9.59 1.77
N VAL A 143 -7.75 -10.12 2.23
CA VAL A 143 -6.42 -9.62 1.82
C VAL A 143 -6.27 -9.68 0.31
N VAL A 144 -6.54 -10.81 -0.32
CA VAL A 144 -6.40 -10.91 -1.78
C VAL A 144 -7.36 -9.96 -2.49
N GLU A 145 -8.62 -9.89 -2.06
CA GLU A 145 -9.63 -8.98 -2.63
C GLU A 145 -9.21 -7.51 -2.55
N ARG A 146 -8.68 -7.06 -1.41
CA ARG A 146 -8.18 -5.68 -1.26
C ARG A 146 -7.01 -5.38 -2.17
N TYR A 147 -6.08 -6.31 -2.33
CA TYR A 147 -4.97 -6.14 -3.27
C TYR A 147 -5.48 -6.07 -4.70
N GLN A 148 -6.38 -6.97 -5.10
CA GLN A 148 -7.00 -6.88 -6.42
C GLN A 148 -7.67 -5.53 -6.62
N SER A 149 -8.44 -5.04 -5.65
CA SER A 149 -9.06 -3.72 -5.73
C SER A 149 -8.03 -2.60 -5.88
N ALA A 150 -6.98 -2.58 -5.05
CA ALA A 150 -5.94 -1.55 -5.06
C ALA A 150 -5.13 -1.51 -6.37
N TYR A 151 -4.97 -2.66 -7.04
CA TYR A 151 -4.28 -2.78 -8.32
C TYR A 151 -5.20 -2.70 -9.54
N GLY A 152 -6.52 -2.50 -9.37
CA GLY A 152 -7.46 -2.36 -10.49
C GLY A 152 -8.02 -3.68 -11.05
N GLY A 153 -7.93 -4.77 -10.29
CA GLY A 153 -8.56 -6.06 -10.54
C GLY A 153 -7.60 -7.24 -10.48
N ALA A 154 -8.15 -8.46 -10.50
CA ALA A 154 -7.38 -9.70 -10.47
C ALA A 154 -6.29 -9.80 -11.56
N PRO A 155 -6.54 -9.43 -12.85
CA PRO A 155 -5.52 -9.53 -13.88
C PRO A 155 -4.32 -8.61 -13.65
N ALA A 156 -4.57 -7.37 -13.22
CA ALA A 156 -3.53 -6.38 -12.95
C ALA A 156 -2.68 -6.77 -11.74
N PHE A 157 -3.33 -7.20 -10.66
CA PHE A 157 -2.63 -7.70 -9.48
C PHE A 157 -1.76 -8.93 -9.81
N THR A 158 -2.28 -9.89 -10.58
CA THR A 158 -1.54 -11.08 -11.04
C THR A 158 -0.32 -10.71 -11.87
N ALA A 159 -0.45 -9.72 -12.76
CA ALA A 159 0.66 -9.25 -13.57
C ALA A 159 1.78 -8.67 -12.70
N VAL A 160 1.43 -7.91 -11.65
CA VAL A 160 2.38 -7.36 -10.69
C VAL A 160 3.09 -8.47 -9.89
N LEU A 161 2.34 -9.44 -9.35
CA LEU A 161 2.91 -10.59 -8.64
C LEU A 161 3.96 -11.31 -9.51
N LYS A 162 3.62 -11.56 -10.79
CA LYS A 162 4.53 -12.21 -11.75
C LYS A 162 5.75 -11.35 -12.08
N ALA A 163 5.55 -10.06 -12.33
CA ALA A 163 6.64 -9.14 -12.70
C ALA A 163 7.69 -9.00 -11.61
N GLN A 164 7.27 -9.02 -10.33
CA GLN A 164 8.16 -8.89 -9.18
C GLN A 164 8.65 -10.24 -8.64
N GLY A 165 8.21 -11.36 -9.23
CA GLY A 165 8.49 -12.70 -8.69
C GLY A 165 7.97 -12.89 -7.26
N ALA A 166 6.93 -12.13 -6.88
CA ALA A 166 6.39 -12.13 -5.54
C ALA A 166 5.59 -13.41 -5.31
N VAL A 167 5.97 -14.13 -4.25
CA VAL A 167 5.28 -15.34 -3.82
C VAL A 167 4.99 -15.23 -2.32
N PRO A 168 3.82 -15.71 -1.87
CA PRO A 168 3.55 -15.85 -0.45
C PRO A 168 4.67 -16.58 0.30
N GLN A 169 5.20 -15.94 1.35
CA GLN A 169 6.30 -16.48 2.14
C GLN A 169 5.80 -17.43 3.23
N ALA A 170 6.65 -18.35 3.70
CA ALA A 170 6.32 -19.18 4.85
C ALA A 170 6.19 -18.31 6.13
N PRO A 171 5.28 -18.64 7.07
CA PRO A 171 4.34 -19.78 7.07
C PRO A 171 3.05 -19.55 6.27
N MET A 172 2.84 -18.33 5.76
CA MET A 172 1.62 -17.89 5.07
C MET A 172 1.40 -18.54 3.70
N LYS A 173 2.44 -19.16 3.15
CA LYS A 173 2.47 -19.68 1.79
C LYS A 173 1.24 -20.48 1.40
N GLY A 174 0.81 -21.43 2.23
CA GLY A 174 -0.34 -22.28 1.92
C GLY A 174 -1.66 -21.51 1.90
N LEU A 175 -1.88 -20.66 2.90
CA LEU A 175 -3.14 -19.92 3.09
C LEU A 175 -3.33 -18.86 2.01
N LEU A 176 -2.32 -18.00 1.80
CA LEU A 176 -2.40 -16.94 0.80
C LEU A 176 -2.37 -17.50 -0.63
N ARG A 177 -1.65 -18.60 -0.88
CA ARG A 177 -1.71 -19.27 -2.19
C ARG A 177 -3.12 -19.78 -2.47
N ALA A 178 -3.74 -20.45 -1.51
CA ALA A 178 -5.10 -20.96 -1.68
C ALA A 178 -6.11 -19.82 -1.90
N ALA A 179 -5.95 -18.68 -1.23
CA ALA A 179 -6.76 -17.49 -1.47
C ALA A 179 -6.52 -16.94 -2.89
N LEU A 180 -5.27 -16.76 -3.32
CA LEU A 180 -4.94 -16.32 -4.67
C LEU A 180 -5.57 -17.23 -5.75
N GLU A 181 -5.52 -18.56 -5.56
CA GLU A 181 -6.15 -19.53 -6.47
C GLU A 181 -7.69 -19.37 -6.47
N ARG A 182 -8.34 -19.21 -5.32
CA ARG A 182 -9.79 -18.95 -5.22
C ARG A 182 -10.23 -17.67 -5.93
N HIS A 183 -9.40 -16.62 -5.86
CA HIS A 183 -9.69 -15.31 -6.43
C HIS A 183 -9.11 -15.11 -7.83
N GLY A 184 -8.64 -16.18 -8.50
CA GLY A 184 -8.16 -16.13 -9.88
C GLY A 184 -6.89 -15.32 -10.10
N ALA A 185 -6.05 -15.20 -9.07
CA ALA A 185 -4.77 -14.50 -9.11
C ALA A 185 -3.53 -15.41 -9.22
N LEU A 186 -3.75 -16.72 -9.30
CA LEU A 186 -2.74 -17.76 -9.57
C LEU A 186 -3.28 -18.85 -10.48
#